data_AF-A0A3C1GSC2-F1
#
_entry.id   AF-A0A3C1GSC2-F1
#
_cell.length_a   1.000
_cell.length_b   1.000
_cell.length_c   1.000
_cell.angle_alpha   90.00
_cell.angle_beta   90.00
_cell.angle_gamma   90.00
#
_symmetry.space_group_name_H-M   'P 1'
#
loop_
_entity.id
_entity.type
_entity.pdbx_description
1 polymer ?
#
loop_
_entity_poly.entity_id
_entity_poly.type
_entity_poly.pdbx_seq_one_letter_code
_entity_poly.pdbx_strand_id
1 'polypeptide(L)'
;MSMDFTDQRLSYEKGELDQSLVPESPFTLFKAWMNEALEQKVQEPYAMSLATCGADNKPSVRIVLLREVTDTGIVFYTNYESAKGQDIAQNPNAEV
;
A
#
# COMPACT_ATOMS: atom_id res chain seq x y z
N MET A 1 35.50 -7.72 9.46
CA MET A 1 35.22 -6.63 8.49
C MET A 1 33.73 -6.35 8.53
N SER A 2 33.31 -5.12 8.80
CA SER A 2 31.91 -4.70 8.74
C SER A 2 31.59 -4.23 7.32
N MET A 3 30.42 -4.60 6.79
CA MET A 3 29.89 -4.01 5.57
C MET A 3 29.23 -2.67 5.92
N ASP A 4 29.63 -1.62 5.22
CA ASP A 4 29.03 -0.29 5.27
C ASP A 4 28.12 -0.14 4.04
N PHE A 5 26.89 0.34 4.26
CA PHE A 5 25.85 0.51 3.24
C PHE A 5 25.45 1.98 3.06
N THR A 6 26.20 2.92 3.63
CA THR A 6 25.86 4.35 3.64
C THR A 6 25.62 4.89 2.23
N ASP A 7 26.50 4.55 1.27
CA ASP A 7 26.39 4.99 -0.12
C ASP A 7 25.31 4.25 -0.93
N GLN A 8 24.68 3.20 -0.38
CA GLN A 8 23.60 2.45 -1.05
C GLN A 8 22.20 2.99 -0.72
N ARG A 9 22.09 3.97 0.18
CA ARG A 9 20.80 4.55 0.54
C ARG A 9 20.28 5.44 -0.59
N LEU A 10 18.99 5.31 -0.89
CA LEU A 10 18.30 6.24 -1.78
C LEU A 10 18.27 7.63 -1.15
N SER A 11 18.53 8.65 -1.96
CA SER A 11 18.23 10.03 -1.58
C SER A 11 16.74 10.32 -1.79
N TYR A 12 16.10 10.93 -0.79
CA TYR A 12 14.68 11.28 -0.77
C TYR A 12 14.44 12.74 -1.18
N GLU A 13 15.11 13.21 -2.23
CA GLU A 13 15.09 14.61 -2.69
C GLU A 13 14.03 14.90 -3.77
N LYS A 14 13.14 13.94 -4.08
CA LYS A 14 12.25 14.03 -5.26
C LYS A 14 11.09 15.03 -5.14
N GLY A 15 10.86 15.63 -3.99
CA GLY A 15 9.81 16.63 -3.80
C GLY A 15 9.39 16.80 -2.34
N GLU A 16 8.41 17.67 -2.13
CA GLU A 16 7.78 17.92 -0.82
C GLU A 16 6.25 17.82 -0.91
N LEU A 17 5.61 17.48 0.21
CA LEU A 17 4.16 17.52 0.34
C LEU A 17 3.77 18.81 1.09
N ASP A 18 3.37 19.83 0.34
CA ASP A 18 2.82 21.06 0.91
C ASP A 18 1.33 20.88 1.23
N GLN A 19 0.98 21.07 2.52
CA GLN A 19 -0.39 21.01 2.99
C GLN A 19 -1.34 21.95 2.24
N SER A 20 -0.84 23.09 1.75
CA SER A 20 -1.64 24.05 0.98
C SER A 20 -2.10 23.51 -0.38
N LEU A 21 -1.43 22.47 -0.89
CA LEU A 21 -1.70 21.82 -2.18
C LEU A 21 -2.40 20.46 -2.04
N VAL A 22 -2.67 20.01 -0.80
CA VAL A 22 -3.34 18.72 -0.56
C VAL A 22 -4.84 18.86 -0.84
N PRO A 23 -5.42 18.03 -1.74
CA PRO A 23 -6.85 18.05 -2.01
C PRO A 23 -7.66 17.59 -0.80
N GLU A 24 -8.92 18.01 -0.70
CA GLU A 24 -9.81 17.61 0.39
C GLU A 24 -10.03 16.09 0.45
N SER A 25 -10.09 15.43 -0.70
CA SER A 25 -10.23 13.98 -0.78
C SER A 25 -8.85 13.30 -0.81
N PRO A 26 -8.55 12.38 0.13
CA PRO A 26 -7.30 11.63 0.12
C PRO A 26 -7.17 10.76 -1.14
N PHE A 27 -8.29 10.28 -1.69
CA PHE A 27 -8.28 9.47 -2.91
C PHE A 27 -7.89 10.29 -4.14
N THR A 28 -8.15 11.60 -4.17
CA THR A 28 -7.65 12.47 -5.24
C THR A 28 -6.13 12.51 -5.23
N LEU A 29 -5.52 12.68 -4.06
CA LEU A 29 -4.06 12.68 -3.92
C LEU A 29 -3.46 11.30 -4.26
N PHE A 30 -4.07 10.23 -3.77
CA PHE A 30 -3.63 8.86 -4.07
C PHE A 30 -3.65 8.56 -5.59
N LYS A 31 -4.75 8.92 -6.28
CA LYS A 31 -4.86 8.74 -7.74
C LYS A 31 -3.78 9.53 -8.48
N ALA A 32 -3.45 10.74 -8.03
CA ALA A 32 -2.38 11.55 -8.61
C ALA A 32 -1.00 10.87 -8.46
N TRP A 33 -0.67 10.39 -7.26
CA TRP A 33 0.59 9.66 -7.02
C TRP A 33 0.69 8.34 -7.78
N MET A 34 -0.41 7.59 -7.90
CA MET A 34 -0.44 6.37 -8.69
C MET A 34 -0.18 6.66 -10.18
N ASN A 35 -0.80 7.72 -10.73
CA ASN A 35 -0.55 8.14 -12.10
C ASN A 35 0.91 8.54 -12.32
N GLU A 36 1.49 9.31 -11.40
CA GLU A 36 2.91 9.68 -11.47
C GLU A 36 3.81 8.43 -11.44
N ALA A 37 3.54 7.48 -10.55
CA ALA A 37 4.31 6.23 -10.47
C ALA A 37 4.23 5.42 -11.77
N LEU A 38 3.07 5.39 -12.43
CA LEU A 38 2.88 4.75 -13.73
C LEU A 38 3.65 5.49 -14.85
N GLU A 39 3.57 6.81 -14.90
CA GLU A 39 4.29 7.65 -15.88
C GLU A 39 5.80 7.50 -15.74
N GLN A 40 6.29 7.45 -14.50
CA GLN A 40 7.70 7.23 -14.16
C GLN A 40 8.14 5.77 -14.31
N LYS A 41 7.23 4.86 -14.69
CA LYS A 41 7.49 3.42 -14.87
C LYS A 41 8.11 2.79 -13.62
N VAL A 42 7.63 3.19 -12.44
CA VAL A 42 7.94 2.50 -11.18
C VAL A 42 7.56 1.02 -11.36
N GLN A 43 8.38 0.12 -10.81
CA GLN A 43 8.12 -1.31 -10.90
C GLN A 43 6.97 -1.69 -9.95
N GLU A 44 5.94 -2.35 -10.49
CA GLU A 44 4.78 -2.87 -9.74
C GLU A 44 4.15 -1.83 -8.76
N PRO A 45 3.78 -0.62 -9.21
CA PRO A 45 3.32 0.45 -8.30
C PRO A 45 1.95 0.14 -7.65
N TYR A 46 1.23 -0.85 -8.20
CA TYR A 46 -0.02 -1.37 -7.69
C TYR A 46 0.17 -2.56 -6.71
N ALA A 47 1.40 -2.96 -6.39
CA ALA A 47 1.66 -3.94 -5.34
C ALA A 47 1.60 -3.28 -3.95
N MET A 48 0.82 -3.86 -3.04
CA MET A 48 0.60 -3.33 -1.68
C MET A 48 0.85 -4.40 -0.62
N SER A 49 1.32 -4.00 0.56
CA SER A 49 1.54 -4.91 1.69
C SER A 49 0.28 -4.95 2.56
N LEU A 50 -0.53 -6.00 2.41
CA LEU A 50 -1.78 -6.14 3.17
C LEU A 50 -1.53 -6.80 4.52
N ALA A 51 -1.81 -6.10 5.62
CA ALA A 51 -1.87 -6.64 6.97
C ALA A 51 -3.31 -7.06 7.32
N THR A 52 -3.48 -8.28 7.86
CA THR A 52 -4.73 -8.78 8.43
C THR A 52 -4.48 -9.41 9.78
N CYS A 53 -5.51 -9.49 10.63
CA CYS A 53 -5.40 -10.07 11.96
C CYS A 53 -6.72 -10.75 12.33
N GLY A 54 -6.74 -12.09 12.43
CA GLY A 54 -7.90 -12.86 12.85
C GLY A 54 -8.13 -12.86 14.37
N ALA A 55 -8.94 -13.81 14.86
CA ALA A 55 -9.29 -13.91 16.28
C ALA A 55 -8.12 -14.26 17.22
N ASP A 56 -7.00 -14.73 16.68
CA ASP A 56 -5.80 -15.05 17.47
C ASP A 56 -4.95 -13.81 17.83
N ASN A 57 -5.35 -12.62 17.35
CA ASN A 57 -4.67 -11.34 17.53
C ASN A 57 -3.22 -11.32 17.02
N LYS A 58 -2.89 -12.17 16.04
CA LYS A 58 -1.57 -12.20 15.41
C LYS A 58 -1.64 -11.63 14.00
N PRO A 59 -1.02 -10.47 13.73
CA PRO A 59 -1.04 -9.90 12.40
C PRO A 59 -0.20 -10.74 11.44
N SER A 60 -0.68 -10.86 10.22
CA SER A 60 0.04 -11.47 9.11
C SER A 60 0.07 -10.51 7.91
N VAL A 61 1.19 -10.45 7.21
CA VAL A 61 1.44 -9.49 6.11
C VAL A 61 1.84 -10.24 4.84
N ARG A 62 1.36 -9.78 3.69
CA ARG A 62 1.70 -10.31 2.36
C ARG A 62 1.46 -9.28 1.27
N ILE A 63 2.08 -9.48 0.11
CA ILE A 63 1.80 -8.68 -1.08
C ILE A 63 0.46 -9.09 -1.70
N VAL A 64 -0.36 -8.09 -2.03
CA VAL A 64 -1.52 -8.19 -2.91
C VAL A 64 -1.42 -7.15 -4.02
N LEU A 65 -2.20 -7.30 -5.09
CA LEU A 65 -2.25 -6.32 -6.17
C LEU A 65 -3.54 -5.51 -6.08
N LEU A 66 -3.39 -4.20 -6.04
CA LEU A 66 -4.47 -3.22 -6.21
C LEU A 66 -5.13 -3.47 -7.57
N ARG A 67 -6.46 -3.51 -7.57
CA ARG A 67 -7.28 -3.65 -8.77
C ARG A 67 -7.99 -2.36 -9.12
N GLU A 68 -8.58 -1.71 -8.14
CA GLU A 68 -9.34 -0.48 -8.33
C GLU A 68 -9.17 0.46 -7.14
N VAL A 69 -9.25 1.76 -7.42
CA VAL A 69 -9.38 2.82 -6.42
C VAL A 69 -10.75 3.44 -6.61
N THR A 70 -11.60 3.32 -5.60
CA THR A 70 -12.92 3.94 -5.58
C THR A 70 -12.86 5.24 -4.78
N ASP A 71 -13.99 5.93 -4.67
CA ASP A 71 -14.07 7.12 -3.82
C ASP A 71 -14.24 6.79 -2.33
N THR A 72 -14.36 5.50 -2.00
CA THR A 72 -14.57 5.00 -0.63
C THR A 72 -13.48 4.04 -0.17
N GLY A 73 -12.53 3.65 -1.03
CA GLY A 73 -11.49 2.70 -0.69
C GLY A 73 -10.73 2.16 -1.89
N ILE A 74 -10.15 0.99 -1.68
CA ILE A 74 -9.39 0.26 -2.68
C ILE A 74 -9.90 -1.18 -2.78
N VAL A 75 -9.75 -1.78 -3.95
CA VAL A 75 -10.21 -3.14 -4.25
C VAL A 75 -9.01 -4.02 -4.58
N PHE A 76 -8.97 -5.22 -4.02
CA PHE A 76 -8.04 -6.29 -4.40
C PHE A 76 -8.81 -7.62 -4.47
N TYR A 77 -8.26 -8.60 -5.18
CA TYR A 77 -8.85 -9.93 -5.27
C TYR A 77 -8.01 -10.96 -4.53
N THR A 78 -8.66 -11.93 -3.91
CA THR A 78 -8.01 -13.05 -3.24
C THR A 78 -8.92 -14.27 -3.18
N ASN A 79 -8.40 -15.41 -2.71
CA ASN A 79 -9.22 -16.58 -2.39
C ASN A 79 -9.82 -16.43 -0.99
N TYR A 80 -11.14 -16.53 -0.86
CA TYR A 80 -11.87 -16.49 0.41
C TYR A 80 -11.43 -17.55 1.41
N GLU A 81 -10.97 -18.71 0.94
CA GLU A 81 -10.48 -19.80 1.80
C GLU A 81 -9.03 -19.60 2.28
N SER A 82 -8.33 -18.57 1.77
CA SER A 82 -6.95 -18.28 2.20
C SER A 82 -6.89 -17.72 3.62
N ALA A 83 -5.73 -17.79 4.27
CA ALA A 83 -5.53 -17.28 5.63
C ALA A 83 -6.03 -15.83 5.80
N LYS A 84 -5.69 -14.91 4.88
CA LYS A 84 -6.16 -13.52 4.93
C LYS A 84 -7.69 -13.39 4.74
N GLY A 85 -8.29 -14.29 3.96
CA GLY A 85 -9.74 -14.32 3.75
C GLY A 85 -10.46 -14.75 5.02
N GLN A 86 -9.92 -15.76 5.72
CA GLN A 86 -10.41 -16.20 7.02
C GLN A 86 -10.20 -15.12 8.10
N ASP A 87 -9.04 -14.45 8.13
CA ASP A 87 -8.78 -13.32 9.03
C ASP A 87 -9.82 -12.20 8.82
N ILE A 88 -10.00 -11.74 7.57
CA ILE A 88 -10.93 -10.65 7.23
C ILE A 88 -12.38 -11.03 7.54
N ALA A 89 -12.76 -12.29 7.34
CA ALA A 89 -14.10 -12.77 7.67
C ALA A 89 -14.40 -12.72 9.19
N GLN A 90 -13.37 -12.84 10.04
CA GLN A 90 -13.52 -12.74 11.50
C GLN A 90 -13.33 -11.31 12.01
N ASN A 91 -12.42 -10.55 11.40
CA ASN A 91 -12.10 -9.17 11.73
C ASN A 91 -11.89 -8.37 10.44
N PRO A 92 -12.86 -7.52 10.06
CA PRO A 92 -12.79 -6.79 8.79
C PRO A 92 -11.79 -5.63 8.78
N ASN A 93 -11.06 -5.38 9.88
CA ASN A 93 -10.01 -4.36 9.91
C ASN A 93 -8.73 -4.88 9.24
N ALA A 94 -8.19 -4.09 8.32
CA ALA A 94 -6.97 -4.38 7.58
C ALA A 94 -6.21 -3.08 7.30
N GLU A 95 -4.93 -3.20 6.93
CA GLU A 95 -4.06 -2.08 6.56
C GLU A 95 -3.25 -2.43 5.30
N VAL A 96 -2.92 -1.42 4.50
CA VAL A 96 -2.17 -1.50 3.23
C VAL A 96 -1.16 -0.36 3.10
#